data_AF-A0A3P8U974-F1
#
_entry.id   AF-A0A3P8U974-F1
#
_cell.length_a   1.000
_cell.length_b   1.000
_cell.length_c   1.000
_cell.angle_alpha   90.00
_cell.angle_beta   90.00
_cell.angle_gamma   90.00
#
_symmetry.space_group_name_H-M   'P 1'
#
loop_
_entity.id
_entity.type
_entity.pdbx_description
1 polymer ?
#
loop_
_entity_poly.entity_id
_entity_poly.type
_entity_poly.pdbx_seq_one_letter_code
_entity_poly.pdbx_strand_id
1 'polypeptide(L)'
;DKLLLNGQMVLSETYCGTPWYAAPEILKNFPYNPKVSDVWSMGVVLYMMLYASLPFNDSNITRMVKKQMEHRINFPEIPPVSFEAKDLIQRILHPVVEQRITVGEILESSWILQEGKMEDSNEASASNAGFRQKVSPEEKTKEDEQRSISSSDAEEGPSTADQR
;
A
#
# COMPACT_ATOMS: atom_id res chain seq x y z
N ASP A 1 19.61 -5.28 22.46
CA ASP A 1 18.59 -4.31 22.91
C ASP A 1 19.15 -2.94 23.31
N LYS A 2 19.51 -2.08 22.34
CA LYS A 2 20.07 -0.74 22.60
C LYS A 2 19.02 0.37 22.75
N LEU A 3 18.02 0.22 23.63
CA LEU A 3 17.02 1.29 23.88
C LEU A 3 16.63 1.44 25.36
N LEU A 4 17.44 0.92 26.28
CA LEU A 4 17.29 1.19 27.71
C LEU A 4 18.39 2.16 28.12
N LEU A 5 18.06 3.43 28.29
CA LEU A 5 18.85 4.35 29.09
C LEU A 5 18.30 4.25 30.52
N ASN A 6 19.10 3.72 31.43
CA ASN A 6 18.81 3.65 32.87
C ASN A 6 17.53 2.86 33.25
N GLY A 7 17.11 1.91 32.41
CA GLY A 7 15.90 1.10 32.66
C GLY A 7 14.58 1.82 32.35
N GLN A 8 14.64 3.01 31.74
CA GLN A 8 13.45 3.75 31.31
C GLN A 8 13.28 3.67 29.79
N MET A 9 12.02 3.59 29.37
CA MET A 9 11.62 3.58 27.96
C MET A 9 11.96 4.93 27.32
N VAL A 10 12.75 4.92 26.24
CA VAL A 10 13.12 6.13 25.50
C VAL A 10 11.95 6.53 24.59
N LEU A 11 11.37 7.70 24.85
CA LEU A 11 10.34 8.32 24.01
C LEU A 11 10.98 9.29 23.02
N SER A 12 10.31 9.52 21.90
CA SER A 12 10.73 10.50 20.89
C SER A 12 9.75 11.68 20.84
N GLU A 13 10.28 12.88 20.55
CA GLU A 13 9.52 14.13 20.38
C GLU A 13 9.63 14.70 18.94
N THR A 14 10.47 14.11 18.09
CA THR A 14 10.70 14.56 16.71
C THR A 14 9.76 13.88 15.71
N TYR A 15 9.28 14.66 14.74
CA TYR A 15 8.54 14.19 13.58
C TYR A 15 9.50 13.99 12.40
N CYS A 16 9.68 12.76 11.95
CA CYS A 16 10.53 12.42 10.81
C CYS A 16 9.78 11.42 9.93
N GLY A 17 9.04 11.87 8.91
CA GLY A 17 8.39 10.94 8.00
C GLY A 17 7.30 11.53 7.11
N THR A 18 6.83 10.69 6.21
CA THR A 18 5.66 10.94 5.38
C THR A 18 4.39 10.64 6.20
N PRO A 19 3.43 11.57 6.31
CA PRO A 19 2.35 11.51 7.32
C PRO A 19 1.40 10.32 7.19
N TRP A 20 1.29 9.72 6.00
CA TRP A 20 0.41 8.58 5.75
C TRP A 20 0.81 7.30 6.51
N TYR A 21 2.07 7.18 6.92
CA TYR A 21 2.57 6.04 7.71
C TYR A 21 2.57 6.32 9.20
N ALA A 22 2.38 7.57 9.62
CA ALA A 22 2.49 7.96 11.01
C ALA A 22 1.27 7.55 11.83
N ALA A 23 1.55 7.08 13.04
CA ALA A 23 0.55 6.71 14.03
C ALA A 23 -0.20 7.95 14.56
N PRO A 24 -1.44 7.79 15.05
CA PRO A 24 -2.25 8.93 15.50
C PRO A 24 -1.60 9.70 16.65
N GLU A 25 -0.84 9.04 17.54
CA GLU A 25 -0.11 9.70 18.63
C GLU A 25 1.02 10.61 18.12
N ILE A 26 1.70 10.22 17.04
CA ILE A 26 2.75 11.03 16.39
C ILE A 26 2.11 12.24 15.71
N LEU A 27 1.02 12.04 14.98
CA LEU A 27 0.31 13.13 14.27
C LEU A 27 -0.33 14.15 15.23
N LYS A 28 -0.55 13.78 16.49
CA LYS A 28 -1.02 14.66 17.56
C LYS A 28 0.12 15.34 18.34
N ASN A 29 1.38 15.12 17.95
CA ASN A 29 2.58 15.61 18.65
C ASN A 29 2.64 15.19 20.12
N PHE A 30 2.21 13.98 20.45
CA PHE A 30 2.43 13.42 21.78
C PHE A 30 3.76 12.66 21.85
N PRO A 31 4.47 12.69 22.99
CA PRO A 31 5.60 11.80 23.22
C PRO A 31 5.18 10.36 22.99
N TYR A 32 5.96 9.60 22.22
CA TYR A 32 5.58 8.27 21.77
C TYR A 32 6.69 7.25 21.97
N ASN A 33 6.29 5.98 22.14
CA ASN A 33 7.21 4.86 22.09
C ASN A 33 7.48 4.51 20.61
N PRO A 34 8.71 4.70 20.11
CA PRO A 34 9.02 4.48 18.70
C PRO A 34 8.71 3.04 18.26
N LYS A 35 8.94 2.03 19.10
CA LYS A 35 8.66 0.63 18.74
C LYS A 35 7.18 0.38 18.51
N VAL A 36 6.30 0.98 19.31
CA VAL A 36 4.85 0.77 19.18
C VAL A 36 4.30 1.57 18.00
N SER A 37 4.88 2.72 17.70
CA SER A 37 4.54 3.48 16.49
C SER A 37 5.10 2.84 15.21
N ASP A 38 6.22 2.12 15.28
CA ASP A 38 6.72 1.31 14.16
C ASP A 38 5.76 0.17 13.80
N VAL A 39 5.11 -0.44 14.80
CA VAL A 39 4.05 -1.44 14.55
C VAL A 39 2.92 -0.86 13.72
N TRP A 40 2.47 0.37 14.02
CA TRP A 40 1.47 1.04 13.19
C TRP A 40 1.96 1.21 11.74
N SER A 41 3.17 1.74 11.56
CA SER A 41 3.76 1.94 10.24
C SER A 41 3.84 0.62 9.44
N MET A 42 4.16 -0.48 10.12
CA MET A 42 4.17 -1.82 9.53
C MET A 42 2.79 -2.26 9.04
N GLY A 43 1.71 -1.94 9.76
CA GLY A 43 0.35 -2.20 9.32
C GLY A 43 -0.04 -1.41 8.06
N VAL A 44 0.40 -0.15 7.98
CA VAL A 44 0.19 0.69 6.78
C VAL A 44 0.92 0.08 5.58
N VAL A 45 2.18 -0.33 5.76
CA VAL A 45 2.98 -0.97 4.71
C VAL A 45 2.36 -2.31 4.29
N LEU A 46 1.92 -3.15 5.24
CA LEU A 46 1.26 -4.42 4.94
C LEU A 46 -0.01 -4.22 4.12
N TYR A 47 -0.88 -3.28 4.52
CA TYR A 47 -2.06 -2.92 3.73
C TYR A 47 -1.67 -2.49 2.31
N MET A 48 -0.66 -1.64 2.18
CA MET A 48 -0.19 -1.14 0.89
C MET A 48 0.40 -2.24 -0.01
N MET A 49 1.06 -3.24 0.56
CA MET A 49 1.54 -4.40 -0.21
C MET A 49 0.38 -5.26 -0.74
N LEU A 50 -0.72 -5.39 0.00
CA LEU A 50 -1.86 -6.21 -0.40
C LEU A 50 -2.82 -5.49 -1.36
N TYR A 51 -2.99 -4.17 -1.20
CA TYR A 51 -4.00 -3.39 -1.93
C TYR A 51 -3.44 -2.32 -2.86
N ALA A 52 -2.12 -2.15 -2.93
CA ALA A 52 -1.46 -1.09 -3.70
C ALA A 52 -2.01 0.33 -3.40
N SER A 53 -2.54 0.54 -2.20
CA SER A 53 -3.17 1.78 -1.75
C SER A 53 -2.92 2.01 -0.27
N LEU A 54 -3.22 3.21 0.24
CA LEU A 54 -3.05 3.54 1.66
C LEU A 54 -4.37 3.33 2.42
N PRO A 55 -4.35 2.79 3.65
CA PRO A 55 -5.55 2.62 4.46
C PRO A 55 -6.15 3.96 4.89
N PHE A 56 -5.30 4.98 5.08
CA PHE A 56 -5.70 6.35 5.39
C PHE A 56 -4.93 7.31 4.48
N ASN A 57 -5.63 7.95 3.55
CA ASN A 57 -5.08 8.97 2.68
C ASN A 57 -5.97 10.20 2.69
N ASP A 58 -5.54 11.26 3.39
CA ASP A 58 -6.21 12.55 3.38
C ASP A 58 -5.14 13.66 3.34
N SER A 59 -5.40 14.71 2.57
CA SER A 59 -4.52 15.88 2.50
C SER A 59 -4.57 16.74 3.77
N ASN A 60 -5.64 16.60 4.56
CA ASN A 60 -5.78 17.28 5.84
C ASN A 60 -5.49 16.31 6.99
N ILE A 61 -4.42 16.57 7.74
CA ILE A 61 -3.98 15.73 8.86
C ILE A 61 -5.07 15.55 9.92
N THR A 62 -5.81 16.60 10.27
CA THR A 62 -6.89 16.52 11.26
C THR A 62 -7.99 15.55 10.83
N ARG A 63 -8.38 15.57 9.54
CA ARG A 63 -9.33 14.59 8.99
C ARG A 63 -8.75 13.18 8.94
N MET A 64 -7.47 13.05 8.58
CA MET A 64 -6.79 11.76 8.57
C MET A 64 -6.77 11.13 9.96
N VAL A 65 -6.37 11.89 10.98
CA VAL A 65 -6.38 11.46 12.39
C VAL A 65 -7.79 11.08 12.82
N LYS A 66 -8.82 11.86 12.43
CA LYS A 66 -10.21 11.49 12.73
C LYS A 66 -10.56 10.10 12.14
N LYS A 67 -10.23 9.84 10.87
CA LYS A 67 -10.43 8.54 10.22
C LYS A 67 -9.67 7.40 10.91
N GLN A 68 -8.42 7.64 11.30
CA GLN A 68 -7.62 6.68 12.07
C GLN A 68 -8.29 6.33 13.40
N MET A 69 -8.79 7.35 14.12
CA MET A 69 -9.46 7.17 15.41
C MET A 69 -10.83 6.49 15.32
N GLU A 70 -11.52 6.59 14.17
CA GLU A 70 -12.78 5.86 13.92
C GLU A 70 -12.57 4.34 13.79
N HIS A 71 -11.32 3.90 13.59
CA HIS A 71 -10.94 2.49 13.46
C HIS A 71 -11.75 1.72 12.40
N ARG A 72 -12.10 2.41 11.32
CA ARG A 72 -12.82 1.86 10.16
C ARG A 72 -11.88 1.82 8.97
N ILE A 73 -11.28 0.67 8.74
CA ILE A 73 -10.40 0.43 7.60
C ILE A 73 -11.25 -0.09 6.45
N ASN A 74 -11.13 0.54 5.30
CA ASN A 74 -11.78 0.06 4.08
C ASN A 74 -10.94 -1.09 3.51
N PHE A 75 -11.54 -2.25 3.28
CA PHE A 75 -10.89 -3.38 2.61
C PHE A 75 -11.61 -3.64 1.28
N PRO A 76 -11.04 -3.20 0.15
CA PRO A 76 -11.60 -3.49 -1.16
C PRO A 76 -11.85 -5.00 -1.37
N GLU A 77 -12.87 -5.33 -2.17
CA GLU A 77 -13.15 -6.73 -2.54
C GLU A 77 -12.08 -7.31 -3.50
N ILE A 78 -11.41 -6.43 -4.25
CA ILE A 78 -10.40 -6.79 -5.24
C ILE A 78 -9.08 -6.04 -4.92
N PRO A 79 -7.93 -6.75 -4.82
CA PRO A 79 -7.80 -8.21 -4.89
C PRO A 79 -8.42 -8.90 -3.66
N PRO A 80 -8.81 -10.19 -3.78
CA PRO A 80 -9.25 -10.97 -2.63
C PRO A 80 -8.07 -11.16 -1.67
N VAL A 81 -8.32 -10.85 -0.40
CA VAL A 81 -7.36 -11.00 0.70
C VAL A 81 -8.06 -11.79 1.80
N SER A 82 -7.32 -12.71 2.42
CA SER A 82 -7.87 -13.60 3.44
C SER A 82 -8.41 -12.83 4.65
N PHE A 83 -9.36 -13.43 5.36
CA PHE A 83 -9.94 -12.83 6.55
C PHE A 83 -8.87 -12.60 7.62
N GLU A 84 -7.95 -13.56 7.79
CA GLU A 84 -6.87 -13.52 8.77
C GLU A 84 -5.92 -12.35 8.53
N ALA A 85 -5.62 -12.02 7.27
CA ALA A 85 -4.78 -10.88 6.93
C ALA A 85 -5.48 -9.55 7.28
N LYS A 86 -6.78 -9.43 6.94
CA LYS A 86 -7.59 -8.24 7.25
C LYS A 86 -7.71 -8.03 8.76
N ASP A 87 -7.96 -9.11 9.48
CA ASP A 87 -8.04 -9.12 10.94
C ASP A 87 -6.69 -8.73 11.58
N LEU A 88 -5.58 -9.25 11.07
CA LEU A 88 -4.24 -8.84 11.51
C LEU A 88 -4.00 -7.34 11.27
N ILE A 89 -4.29 -6.83 10.07
CA ILE A 89 -4.17 -5.39 9.75
C ILE A 89 -5.03 -4.57 10.72
N GLN A 90 -6.24 -5.01 11.02
CA GLN A 90 -7.13 -4.33 11.95
C GLN A 90 -6.53 -4.26 13.35
N ARG A 91 -5.95 -5.35 13.86
CA ARG A 91 -5.27 -5.36 15.16
C ARG A 91 -3.99 -4.51 15.19
N ILE A 92 -3.25 -4.46 14.10
CA ILE A 92 -2.05 -3.60 13.95
C ILE A 92 -2.42 -2.11 13.91
N LEU A 93 -3.45 -1.76 13.16
CA LEU A 93 -3.91 -0.37 12.97
C LEU A 93 -4.91 0.06 14.05
N HIS A 94 -4.72 -0.42 15.28
CA HIS A 94 -5.51 0.02 16.42
C HIS A 94 -5.05 1.41 16.91
N PRO A 95 -5.94 2.42 16.98
CA PRO A 95 -5.57 3.79 17.29
C PRO A 95 -5.20 4.00 18.76
N VAL A 96 -5.74 3.17 19.66
CA VAL A 96 -5.37 3.15 21.08
C VAL A 96 -4.13 2.27 21.25
N VAL A 97 -3.04 2.86 21.77
CA VAL A 97 -1.71 2.24 21.89
C VAL A 97 -1.76 0.98 22.75
N GLU A 98 -2.51 0.99 23.84
CA GLU A 98 -2.62 -0.13 24.79
C GLU A 98 -3.40 -1.33 24.22
N GLN A 99 -4.17 -1.11 23.17
CA GLN A 99 -4.94 -2.14 22.46
C GLN A 99 -4.27 -2.52 21.13
N ARG A 100 -3.17 -1.86 20.77
CA ARG A 100 -2.41 -2.17 19.57
C ARG A 100 -1.61 -3.44 19.83
N ILE A 101 -1.79 -4.42 18.94
CA ILE A 101 -1.09 -5.70 18.99
C ILE A 101 0.43 -5.50 19.03
N THR A 102 1.12 -6.34 19.78
CA THR A 102 2.58 -6.33 19.88
C THR A 102 3.23 -7.15 18.77
N VAL A 103 4.52 -6.93 18.51
CA VAL A 103 5.27 -7.71 17.51
C VAL A 103 5.24 -9.21 17.82
N GLY A 104 5.30 -9.60 19.11
CA GLY A 104 5.21 -11.02 19.50
C GLY A 104 3.88 -11.64 19.08
N GLU A 105 2.77 -10.97 19.38
CA GLU A 105 1.43 -11.43 18.99
C GLU A 105 1.20 -11.41 17.47
N ILE A 106 1.86 -10.51 16.73
CA ILE A 106 1.84 -10.51 15.25
C ILE A 106 2.48 -11.78 14.72
N LEU A 107 3.63 -12.19 15.25
CA LEU A 107 4.34 -13.41 14.84
C LEU A 107 3.53 -14.68 15.16
N GLU A 108 2.70 -14.62 16.19
CA GLU A 108 1.78 -15.69 16.59
C GLU A 108 0.41 -15.62 15.91
N SER A 109 0.19 -14.66 15.02
CA SER A 109 -1.10 -14.50 14.35
C SER A 109 -1.36 -15.64 13.37
N SER A 110 -2.64 -16.01 13.24
CA SER A 110 -3.06 -17.06 12.30
C SER A 110 -2.57 -16.81 10.88
N TRP A 111 -2.52 -15.55 10.42
CA TRP A 111 -2.06 -15.20 9.09
C TRP A 111 -0.57 -15.52 8.87
N ILE A 112 0.28 -15.24 9.86
CA ILE A 112 1.71 -15.54 9.80
C ILE A 112 1.98 -17.03 9.97
N LEU A 113 1.28 -17.69 10.89
CA LEU A 113 1.46 -19.12 11.17
C LEU A 113 0.84 -20.04 10.09
N GLN A 114 0.12 -19.51 9.11
CA GLN A 114 -0.51 -20.29 8.04
C GLN A 114 0.48 -20.76 6.95
N GLU A 115 1.78 -20.49 7.09
CA GLU A 115 2.82 -21.04 6.21
C GLU A 115 2.79 -22.59 6.21
N GLY A 116 2.35 -23.18 5.09
CA GLY A 116 2.48 -24.62 4.82
C GLY A 116 1.26 -25.33 4.23
N LYS A 117 0.09 -24.68 4.08
CA LYS A 117 -1.05 -25.27 3.36
C LYS A 117 -1.32 -24.55 2.04
N MET A 118 -0.36 -24.63 1.12
CA MET A 118 -0.75 -24.62 -0.30
C MET A 118 -1.52 -25.92 -0.52
N GLU A 119 -2.83 -25.83 -0.73
CA GLU A 119 -3.57 -26.95 -1.30
C GLU A 119 -3.08 -27.12 -2.75
N ASP A 120 -2.24 -28.12 -2.99
CA ASP A 120 -1.94 -28.61 -4.33
C ASP A 120 -3.25 -29.14 -4.93
N SER A 121 -4.00 -28.26 -5.59
CA SER A 121 -5.18 -28.67 -6.35
C SER A 121 -4.73 -29.25 -7.70
N ASN A 122 -4.57 -30.58 -7.71
CA ASN A 122 -4.75 -31.54 -8.80
C ASN A 122 -4.03 -31.33 -10.15
N GLU A 123 -2.96 -32.11 -10.33
CA GLU A 123 -2.49 -32.58 -11.62
C GLU A 123 -3.01 -34.02 -11.85
N ALA A 124 -4.12 -34.18 -12.58
CA ALA A 124 -4.47 -35.42 -13.27
C ALA A 124 -5.65 -35.21 -14.23
N SER A 125 -5.34 -35.04 -15.52
CA SER A 125 -6.04 -35.69 -16.64
C SER A 125 -5.24 -35.48 -17.93
N ALA A 126 -4.29 -36.38 -18.17
CA ALA A 126 -3.73 -36.58 -19.49
C ALA A 126 -4.74 -37.34 -20.36
N SER A 127 -5.14 -36.75 -21.48
CA SER A 127 -5.55 -37.52 -22.64
C SER A 127 -4.99 -36.83 -23.89
N ASN A 128 -3.91 -37.42 -24.41
CA ASN A 128 -3.36 -37.13 -25.72
C ASN A 128 -4.40 -37.42 -26.81
N ALA A 129 -4.65 -36.44 -27.67
CA ALA A 129 -5.00 -36.68 -29.06
C ALA A 129 -4.31 -35.59 -29.89
N GLY A 130 -3.27 -36.00 -30.63
CA GLY A 130 -2.46 -35.10 -31.42
C GLY A 130 -3.19 -34.54 -32.65
N PHE A 131 -2.75 -33.37 -33.11
CA PHE A 131 -2.92 -32.99 -34.50
C PHE A 131 -1.71 -32.17 -34.98
N ARG A 132 -1.11 -32.65 -36.07
CA ARG A 132 0.10 -32.15 -36.72
C ARG A 132 -0.26 -31.15 -37.81
N GLN A 133 0.19 -29.91 -37.63
CA GLN A 133 0.79 -28.95 -38.58
C GLN A 133 0.17 -28.75 -39.99
N LYS A 134 -0.09 -27.48 -40.36
CA LYS A 134 0.35 -26.93 -41.66
C LYS A 134 0.32 -25.39 -41.69
N VAL A 135 1.29 -24.85 -42.43
CA VAL A 135 1.68 -23.44 -42.53
C VAL A 135 1.26 -22.86 -43.90
N SER A 136 0.67 -21.65 -43.90
CA SER A 136 0.62 -20.60 -44.97
C SER A 136 -0.10 -20.93 -46.30
N PRO A 137 -0.61 -19.95 -47.11
CA PRO A 137 0.01 -18.67 -47.48
C PRO A 137 -0.89 -17.39 -47.44
N GLU A 138 -0.20 -16.27 -47.62
CA GLU A 138 -0.62 -14.86 -47.76
C GLU A 138 -1.76 -14.61 -48.76
N GLU A 139 -2.54 -13.54 -48.54
CA GLU A 139 -2.96 -12.65 -49.63
C GLU A 139 -3.23 -11.21 -49.13
N LYS A 140 -2.80 -10.24 -49.94
CA LYS A 140 -2.73 -8.79 -49.73
C LYS A 140 -3.95 -8.08 -50.31
N THR A 141 -4.32 -6.94 -49.71
CA THR A 141 -4.78 -5.69 -50.37
C THR A 141 -4.56 -4.54 -49.37
N LYS A 142 -3.55 -3.65 -49.53
CA LYS A 142 -3.48 -2.39 -50.32
C LYS A 142 -4.57 -1.37 -49.93
N GLU A 143 -4.20 -0.30 -49.20
CA GLU A 143 -3.89 1.08 -49.71
C GLU A 143 -5.22 1.79 -50.06
N ASP A 144 -5.62 2.96 -49.55
CA ASP A 144 -5.00 4.26 -49.28
C ASP A 144 -5.85 4.98 -48.18
N GLU A 145 -5.47 6.06 -47.47
CA GLU A 145 -4.85 7.30 -47.94
C GLU A 145 -4.32 8.15 -46.76
N GLN A 146 -2.99 8.35 -46.77
CA GLN A 146 -2.21 9.59 -46.58
C GLN A 146 -2.82 10.72 -45.70
N ARG A 147 -2.21 11.06 -44.56
CA ARG A 147 -1.00 11.91 -44.40
C ARG A 147 -1.14 13.32 -44.97
N SER A 148 -1.26 14.31 -44.09
CA SER A 148 -0.59 15.59 -44.27
C SER A 148 -0.12 16.16 -42.93
N ILE A 149 1.18 16.41 -42.93
CA ILE A 149 2.01 17.07 -41.93
C ILE A 149 2.00 18.56 -42.26
N SER A 150 1.96 19.46 -41.28
CA SER A 150 2.98 20.52 -41.16
C SER A 150 2.78 21.39 -39.92
N SER A 151 3.92 21.62 -39.29
CA SER A 151 4.27 22.63 -38.31
C SER A 151 4.18 24.05 -38.87
N SER A 152 3.87 25.02 -38.02
CA SER A 152 4.37 26.40 -38.15
C SER A 152 4.30 27.12 -36.79
N ASP A 153 5.49 27.40 -36.27
CA ASP A 153 5.95 28.71 -35.78
C ASP A 153 5.01 29.59 -34.93
N ALA A 154 5.50 29.94 -33.74
CA ALA A 154 5.21 31.22 -33.09
C ALA A 154 6.48 31.74 -32.39
N GLU A 155 7.13 32.70 -33.03
CA GLU A 155 8.20 33.56 -32.50
C GLU A 155 7.61 34.81 -31.81
N GLU A 156 8.33 35.28 -30.77
CA GLU A 156 8.42 36.62 -30.13
C GLU A 156 7.15 37.49 -29.90
N GLY A 157 6.74 37.83 -28.66
CA GLY A 157 7.36 38.78 -27.69
C GLY A 157 6.47 40.06 -27.58
N PRO A 158 6.65 41.05 -26.66
CA PRO A 158 7.35 41.12 -25.37
C PRO A 158 6.48 41.75 -24.22
N SER A 159 7.12 42.07 -23.07
CA SER A 159 6.88 43.25 -22.21
C SER A 159 6.13 43.13 -20.86
N THR A 160 6.93 43.15 -19.78
CA THR A 160 6.93 44.06 -18.59
C THR A 160 5.66 44.41 -17.78
N ALA A 161 5.86 44.38 -16.45
CA ALA A 161 5.22 45.15 -15.36
C ALA A 161 3.74 44.77 -15.06
N ASP A 162 3.24 44.74 -13.81
CA ASP A 162 3.48 45.68 -12.71
C ASP A 162 3.03 45.13 -11.34
N GLN A 163 3.36 45.90 -10.30
CA GLN A 163 3.29 45.74 -8.85
C GLN A 163 1.91 45.46 -8.20
N ARG A 164 1.88 44.66 -7.13
CA ARG A 164 1.54 45.10 -5.75
C ARG A 164 1.79 44.04 -4.69
#